data_AF-A0AAD2CU06-F1
#
_entry.id   AF-A0AAD2CU06-F1
#
_cell.length_a   1.000
_cell.length_b   1.000
_cell.length_c   1.000
_cell.angle_alpha   90.00
_cell.angle_beta   90.00
_cell.angle_gamma   90.00
#
_symmetry.space_group_name_H-M   'P 1'
#
loop_
_entity.id
_entity.type
_entity.pdbx_description
1 polymer ?
#
loop_
_entity_poly.entity_id
_entity_poly.type
_entity_poly.pdbx_seq_one_letter_code
_entity_poly.pdbx_strand_id
1 'polypeptide(L)'
;MTPVTPLDEVIAKAECIKFVAGKYKGKQGWLDHTRTADASTTPVIVNLPKKGGLYGTFVHTGSFRKISTDQPMTYAEAVFQVPAIEASIVEAMRKLAKYDISKDEEEFKKQLDKEMMAAKDWMEQKGDDADWRRVKSWEERNGAVHSA
;
A
#
# COMPACT_ATOMS: atom_id res chain seq x y z
N MET A 1 34.98 -10.01 10.72
CA MET A 1 33.53 -9.88 10.99
C MET A 1 33.09 -8.55 10.41
N THR A 2 32.23 -8.57 9.40
CA THR A 2 31.65 -7.35 8.83
C THR A 2 30.71 -6.73 9.86
N PRO A 3 30.81 -5.44 10.19
CA PRO A 3 29.88 -4.81 11.13
C PRO A 3 28.46 -4.89 10.57
N VAL A 4 27.53 -5.38 11.41
CA VAL A 4 26.10 -5.38 11.08
C VAL A 4 25.61 -3.95 11.23
N THR A 5 25.28 -3.29 10.13
CA THR A 5 24.70 -1.94 10.16
C THR A 5 23.32 -1.99 10.82
N PRO A 6 23.04 -1.14 11.83
CA PRO A 6 21.71 -1.05 12.43
C PRO A 6 20.64 -0.72 11.38
N LEU A 7 19.48 -1.38 11.44
CA LEU A 7 18.41 -1.19 10.46
C LEU A 7 17.90 0.26 10.42
N ASP A 8 17.96 0.99 11.53
CA ASP A 8 17.58 2.40 11.60
C ASP A 8 18.44 3.29 10.69
N GLU A 9 19.75 3.00 10.60
CA GLU A 9 20.66 3.71 9.69
C GLU A 9 20.42 3.35 8.23
N VAL A 10 20.00 2.11 7.96
CA VAL A 10 19.63 1.65 6.62
C VAL A 10 18.36 2.37 6.15
N ILE A 11 17.35 2.48 7.01
CA ILE A 11 16.08 3.11 6.69
C ILE A 11 16.23 4.59 6.36
N ALA A 12 17.10 5.31 7.06
CA ALA A 12 17.30 6.75 6.86
C ALA A 12 17.69 7.12 5.41
N LYS A 13 18.23 6.16 4.65
CA LYS A 13 18.66 6.33 3.26
C LYS A 13 17.87 5.48 2.27
N ALA A 14 16.88 4.71 2.76
CA ALA A 14 16.15 3.74 1.96
C ALA A 14 14.90 4.33 1.32
N GLU A 15 14.56 3.84 0.13
CA GLU A 15 13.33 4.22 -0.55
C GLU A 15 12.10 3.63 0.17
N CYS A 16 11.11 4.47 0.47
CA CYS A 16 9.83 4.05 1.03
C CYS A 16 8.97 3.31 0.00
N ILE A 17 8.41 2.18 0.42
CA ILE A 17 7.55 1.32 -0.42
C ILE A 17 6.23 1.03 0.28
N LYS A 18 5.22 0.70 -0.52
CA LYS A 18 3.93 0.15 -0.10
C LYS A 18 3.79 -1.27 -0.62
N PHE A 19 3.30 -2.15 0.24
CA PHE A 19 3.04 -3.55 -0.11
C PHE A 19 1.63 -3.69 -0.66
N VAL A 20 1.53 -4.03 -1.93
CA VAL A 20 0.26 -4.18 -2.66
C VAL A 20 -0.20 -5.63 -2.74
N ALA A 21 0.64 -6.59 -2.35
CA ALA A 21 0.28 -8.00 -2.32
C ALA A 21 1.10 -8.80 -1.28
N GLY A 22 0.72 -10.07 -1.12
CA GLY A 22 1.44 -11.04 -0.27
C GLY A 22 1.21 -10.81 1.22
N LYS A 23 2.14 -11.32 2.04
CA LYS A 23 2.02 -11.35 3.51
C LYS A 23 1.92 -9.97 4.16
N TYR A 24 2.53 -8.96 3.54
CA TYR A 24 2.60 -7.61 4.08
C TYR A 24 1.63 -6.63 3.41
N LYS A 25 0.69 -7.14 2.59
CA LYS A 25 -0.28 -6.31 1.85
C LYS A 25 -0.97 -5.26 2.75
N GLY A 26 -1.12 -4.05 2.23
CA GLY A 26 -1.73 -2.92 2.93
C GLY A 26 -0.81 -2.21 3.93
N LYS A 27 0.47 -2.56 4.00
CA LYS A 27 1.47 -1.93 4.88
C LYS A 27 2.50 -1.13 4.08
N GLN A 28 3.31 -0.36 4.81
CA GLN A 28 4.48 0.34 4.29
C GLN A 28 5.77 -0.32 4.79
N GLY A 29 6.86 -0.07 4.08
CA GLY A 29 8.21 -0.51 4.44
C GLY A 29 9.26 0.23 3.64
N TRP A 30 10.47 -0.34 3.59
CA TRP A 30 11.62 0.26 2.92
C TRP A 30 12.36 -0.77 2.07
N LEU A 31 13.00 -0.34 0.99
CA LEU A 31 13.93 -1.18 0.26
C LEU A 31 15.22 -1.39 1.07
N ASP A 32 15.69 -2.62 1.12
CA ASP A 32 16.94 -2.93 1.80
C ASP A 32 18.09 -3.06 0.80
N HIS A 33 18.83 -1.97 0.59
CA HIS A 33 19.96 -1.95 -0.33
C HIS A 33 21.21 -2.65 0.21
N THR A 34 21.21 -3.11 1.47
CA THR A 34 22.36 -3.82 2.07
C THR A 34 22.41 -5.30 1.64
N ARG A 35 21.31 -5.83 1.13
CA ARG A 35 21.17 -7.22 0.68
C ARG A 35 20.95 -7.27 -0.82
N THR A 36 21.41 -8.35 -1.44
CA THR A 36 21.25 -8.57 -2.89
C THR A 36 19.85 -9.11 -3.19
N ALA A 37 19.22 -8.57 -4.23
CA ALA A 37 17.98 -9.09 -4.78
C ALA A 37 18.24 -10.32 -5.65
N ASP A 38 17.28 -11.24 -5.68
CA ASP A 38 17.26 -12.35 -6.64
C ASP A 38 16.36 -11.99 -7.83
N ALA A 39 16.32 -12.85 -8.86
CA ALA A 39 15.54 -12.64 -10.07
C ALA A 39 14.03 -12.41 -9.83
N SER A 40 13.48 -12.90 -8.71
CA SER A 40 12.05 -12.80 -8.39
C SER A 40 11.74 -12.20 -7.02
N THR A 41 12.78 -11.88 -6.23
CA THR A 41 12.61 -11.36 -4.87
C THR A 41 13.48 -10.15 -4.62
N THR A 42 12.96 -9.22 -3.83
CA THR A 42 13.63 -7.99 -3.45
C THR A 42 13.70 -7.94 -1.92
N PRO A 43 14.88 -7.65 -1.34
CA PRO A 43 15.02 -7.47 0.09
C PRO A 43 14.37 -6.17 0.53
N VAL A 44 13.62 -6.24 1.63
CA VAL A 44 12.85 -5.14 2.19
C VAL A 44 12.96 -5.13 3.71
N ILE A 45 12.69 -3.98 4.31
CA ILE A 45 12.52 -3.80 5.75
C ILE A 45 11.05 -3.52 6.03
N VAL A 46 10.47 -4.26 6.96
CA VAL A 46 9.08 -4.09 7.40
C VAL A 46 9.02 -3.74 8.87
N ASN A 47 8.13 -2.84 9.26
CA ASN A 47 7.83 -2.61 10.67
C ASN A 47 6.76 -3.58 11.15
N LEU A 48 7.12 -4.46 12.09
CA LEU A 48 6.22 -5.40 12.74
C LEU A 48 6.26 -5.14 14.26
N PRO A 49 5.43 -4.23 14.78
CA PRO A 49 5.43 -3.87 16.20
C PRO A 49 5.22 -5.09 17.11
N LYS A 50 4.35 -6.02 16.69
CA LYS A 50 4.09 -7.29 17.40
C LYS A 50 5.29 -8.25 17.44
N LYS A 51 6.36 -7.98 16.68
CA LYS A 51 7.57 -8.82 16.57
C LYS A 51 8.85 -8.07 16.99
N GLY A 52 8.72 -6.98 17.75
CA GLY A 52 9.89 -6.25 18.26
C GLY A 52 10.41 -5.15 17.34
N GLY A 53 9.64 -4.72 16.34
CA GLY A 53 9.96 -3.54 15.51
C GLY A 53 10.37 -3.89 14.09
N LEU A 54 11.49 -3.32 13.64
CA LEU A 54 11.97 -3.40 12.27
C LEU A 54 12.56 -4.77 11.95
N TYR A 55 12.19 -5.33 10.79
CA TYR A 55 12.62 -6.66 10.37
C TYR A 55 12.98 -6.68 8.88
N GLY A 56 14.21 -7.12 8.57
CA GLY A 56 14.65 -7.36 7.21
C GLY A 56 14.13 -8.70 6.67
N THR A 57 13.47 -8.68 5.52
CA THR A 57 12.93 -9.88 4.84
C THR A 57 13.05 -9.77 3.32
N PHE A 58 12.50 -10.73 2.58
CA PHE A 58 12.41 -10.74 1.13
C PHE A 58 10.95 -10.83 0.71
N VAL A 59 10.59 -10.11 -0.35
CA VAL A 59 9.25 -10.16 -0.96
C VAL A 59 9.37 -10.32 -2.46
N HIS A 60 8.35 -10.86 -3.13
CA HIS A 60 8.35 -10.87 -4.58
C HIS A 60 8.34 -9.45 -5.15
N THR A 61 9.13 -9.20 -6.19
CA THR A 61 9.27 -7.86 -6.79
C THR A 61 7.94 -7.27 -7.26
N GLY A 62 6.99 -8.13 -7.69
CA GLY A 62 5.63 -7.71 -8.05
C GLY A 62 4.69 -7.41 -6.87
N SER A 63 5.14 -7.54 -5.61
CA SER A 63 4.28 -7.40 -4.42
C SER A 63 4.37 -6.03 -3.74
N PHE A 64 5.18 -5.12 -4.26
CA PHE A 64 5.29 -3.76 -3.74
C PHE A 64 5.35 -2.71 -4.86
N ARG A 65 5.18 -1.46 -4.46
CA ARG A 65 5.35 -0.27 -5.28
C ARG A 65 6.10 0.78 -4.46
N LYS A 66 6.88 1.62 -5.13
CA LYS A 66 7.44 2.83 -4.50
C LYS A 66 6.30 3.76 -4.12
N ILE A 67 6.39 4.39 -2.95
CA ILE A 67 5.42 5.41 -2.55
C ILE A 67 5.78 6.68 -3.32
N SER A 68 4.85 7.20 -4.13
CA SER A 68 5.02 8.54 -4.72
C SER A 68 4.91 9.56 -3.59
N THR A 69 5.87 10.48 -3.56
CA THR A 69 5.88 11.64 -2.66
C THR A 69 5.11 12.82 -3.24
N ASP A 70 4.64 12.71 -4.49
CA ASP A 70 3.96 13.77 -5.19
C ASP A 70 2.61 14.04 -4.54
N GLN A 71 2.22 15.32 -4.50
CA GLN A 71 0.88 15.67 -4.07
C GLN A 71 -0.12 15.13 -5.10
N PRO A 72 -1.12 14.33 -4.68
CA PRO A 72 -2.13 13.86 -5.61
C PRO A 72 -2.91 15.06 -6.13
N MET A 73 -3.06 15.13 -7.46
CA MET A 73 -3.81 16.17 -8.15
C MET A 73 -5.28 15.77 -8.31
N THR A 74 -5.55 14.46 -8.22
CA THR A 74 -6.89 13.89 -8.32
C THR A 74 -7.23 13.00 -7.13
N TYR A 75 -8.52 12.80 -6.91
CA TYR A 75 -9.02 11.82 -5.94
C TYR A 75 -8.50 10.41 -6.22
N ALA A 76 -8.49 9.99 -7.50
CA ALA A 76 -8.00 8.68 -7.89
C ALA A 76 -6.52 8.49 -7.49
N GLU A 77 -5.67 9.48 -7.74
CA GLU A 77 -4.27 9.44 -7.32
C GLU A 77 -4.13 9.38 -5.80
N ALA A 78 -4.94 10.15 -5.05
CA ALA A 78 -4.94 10.12 -3.59
C ALA A 78 -5.30 8.72 -3.07
N VAL A 79 -6.34 8.10 -3.63
CA VAL A 79 -6.77 6.74 -3.30
C VAL A 79 -5.66 5.72 -3.59
N PHE A 80 -5.01 5.80 -4.75
CA PHE A 80 -3.92 4.90 -5.08
C PHE A 80 -2.68 5.10 -4.20
N GLN A 81 -2.49 6.27 -3.57
CA GLN A 81 -1.42 6.45 -2.60
C GLN A 81 -1.66 5.71 -1.27
N VAL A 82 -2.91 5.32 -0.95
CA VAL A 82 -3.25 4.58 0.27
C VAL A 82 -2.92 3.08 0.09
N PRO A 83 -1.93 2.52 0.84
CA PRO A 83 -1.48 1.15 0.65
C PRO A 83 -2.58 0.10 0.82
N ALA A 84 -3.47 0.31 1.79
CA ALA A 84 -4.57 -0.62 2.08
C ALA A 84 -5.58 -0.68 0.93
N ILE A 85 -5.93 0.47 0.35
CA ILE A 85 -6.90 0.53 -0.74
C ILE A 85 -6.31 -0.07 -2.02
N GLU A 86 -5.09 0.30 -2.39
CA GLU A 86 -4.44 -0.29 -3.56
C GLU A 86 -4.27 -1.81 -3.41
N ALA A 87 -3.90 -2.29 -2.22
CA ALA A 87 -3.82 -3.73 -1.96
C ALA A 87 -5.16 -4.44 -2.16
N SER A 88 -6.27 -3.84 -1.70
CA SER A 88 -7.62 -4.38 -1.92
C SER A 88 -8.00 -4.39 -3.40
N ILE A 89 -7.70 -3.33 -4.16
CA ILE A 89 -7.94 -3.27 -5.61
C ILE A 89 -7.13 -4.35 -6.33
N VAL A 90 -5.84 -4.48 -6.02
CA VAL A 90 -4.97 -5.49 -6.63
C VAL A 90 -5.46 -6.90 -6.32
N GLU A 91 -5.93 -7.14 -5.10
CA GLU A 91 -6.51 -8.43 -4.71
C GLU A 91 -7.80 -8.74 -5.45
N ALA A 92 -8.73 -7.78 -5.54
CA ALA A 92 -9.97 -7.93 -6.30
C ALA A 92 -9.67 -8.24 -7.78
N MET A 93 -8.78 -7.46 -8.41
CA MET A 93 -8.38 -7.67 -9.80
C MET A 93 -7.72 -9.04 -10.02
N ARG A 94 -6.91 -9.51 -9.07
CA ARG A 94 -6.32 -10.87 -9.14
C ARG A 94 -7.36 -11.98 -9.02
N LYS A 95 -8.44 -11.77 -8.28
CA LYS A 95 -9.55 -12.75 -8.21
C LYS A 95 -10.31 -12.77 -9.54
N LEU A 96 -10.60 -11.59 -10.09
CA LEU A 96 -11.30 -11.46 -11.38
C LEU A 96 -10.48 -12.02 -12.55
N ALA A 97 -9.16 -11.84 -12.54
CA ALA A 97 -8.26 -12.35 -13.59
C ALA A 97 -8.20 -13.90 -13.69
N LYS A 98 -8.83 -14.63 -12.77
CA LYS A 98 -8.92 -16.10 -12.82
C LYS A 98 -10.03 -16.61 -13.74
N TYR A 99 -10.94 -15.73 -14.16
CA TYR A 99 -12.10 -16.10 -14.94
C TYR A 99 -11.88 -15.74 -16.41
N ASP A 100 -12.23 -16.66 -17.30
CA ASP A 100 -12.37 -16.38 -18.72
C ASP A 100 -13.80 -15.85 -18.95
N ILE A 101 -13.95 -14.54 -19.10
CA ILE A 101 -15.28 -13.89 -19.21
C ILE A 101 -16.11 -14.49 -20.36
N SER A 102 -15.46 -15.00 -21.41
CA SER A 102 -16.14 -15.62 -22.55
C SER A 102 -16.79 -16.96 -22.22
N LYS A 103 -16.38 -17.61 -21.12
CA LYS A 103 -16.83 -18.95 -20.71
C LYS A 103 -17.57 -18.94 -19.37
N ASP A 104 -17.17 -18.06 -18.46
CA ASP A 104 -17.57 -18.05 -17.06
C ASP A 104 -18.24 -16.72 -16.65
N GLU A 105 -19.00 -16.09 -17.55
CA GLU A 105 -19.60 -14.76 -17.32
C GLU A 105 -20.42 -14.67 -16.02
N GLU A 106 -21.21 -15.71 -15.71
CA GLU A 106 -22.05 -15.74 -14.50
C GLU A 106 -21.19 -15.81 -13.23
N GLU A 107 -20.15 -16.64 -13.22
CA GLU A 107 -19.23 -16.75 -12.08
C GLU A 107 -18.37 -15.50 -11.92
N PHE A 108 -17.98 -14.85 -13.03
CA PHE A 108 -17.35 -13.54 -13.00
C PHE A 108 -18.26 -12.50 -12.33
N LYS A 109 -19.54 -12.42 -12.71
CA LYS A 109 -20.52 -11.49 -12.11
C LYS A 109 -20.70 -11.76 -10.62
N LYS A 110 -20.89 -13.03 -10.22
CA LYS A 110 -20.99 -13.40 -8.80
C LYS A 110 -19.76 -12.96 -7.99
N GLN A 111 -18.58 -13.15 -8.54
CA GLN A 111 -17.34 -12.75 -7.88
C GLN A 111 -17.18 -11.22 -7.82
N LEU A 112 -17.61 -10.49 -8.85
CA LEU A 112 -17.65 -9.03 -8.84
C LEU A 112 -18.60 -8.50 -7.77
N ASP A 113 -19.83 -9.00 -7.72
CA ASP A 113 -20.85 -8.61 -6.74
C ASP A 113 -20.37 -8.85 -5.31
N LYS A 114 -19.70 -9.98 -5.07
CA LYS A 114 -19.11 -10.31 -3.78
C LYS A 114 -18.05 -9.29 -3.33
N GLU A 115 -17.15 -8.87 -4.21
CA GLU A 115 -16.15 -7.87 -3.85
C GLU A 115 -16.78 -6.49 -3.65
N MET A 116 -17.81 -6.13 -4.43
CA MET A 116 -18.56 -4.87 -4.25
C MET A 116 -19.31 -4.83 -2.92
N MET A 117 -19.97 -5.92 -2.51
CA MET A 117 -20.61 -6.00 -1.19
C MET A 117 -19.58 -5.94 -0.07
N ALA A 118 -18.45 -6.64 -0.18
CA ALA A 118 -17.39 -6.57 0.82
C ALA A 118 -16.81 -5.14 0.96
N ALA A 119 -16.68 -4.41 -0.14
CA ALA A 119 -16.26 -3.01 -0.11
C ALA A 119 -17.30 -2.12 0.58
N LYS A 120 -18.59 -2.33 0.28
CA LYS A 120 -19.68 -1.62 0.94
C LYS A 120 -19.72 -1.87 2.45
N ASP A 121 -19.66 -3.14 2.87
CA ASP A 121 -19.65 -3.52 4.28
C ASP A 121 -18.46 -2.90 5.02
N TRP A 122 -17.30 -2.83 4.34
CA TRP A 122 -16.12 -2.19 4.90
C TRP A 122 -16.30 -0.67 5.07
N MET A 123 -16.88 0.02 4.09
CA MET A 123 -17.21 1.45 4.18
C MET A 123 -18.22 1.71 5.31
N GLU A 124 -19.22 0.85 5.48
CA GLU A 124 -20.19 0.97 6.57
C GLU A 124 -19.55 0.78 7.96
N GLN A 125 -18.55 -0.10 8.08
CA GLN A 125 -17.87 -0.39 9.35
C GLN A 125 -16.77 0.60 9.73
N LYS A 126 -16.03 1.11 8.75
CA LYS A 126 -14.84 1.95 8.96
C LYS A 126 -15.07 3.43 8.66
N GLY A 127 -16.20 3.76 8.04
CA GLY A 127 -16.41 5.05 7.42
C GLY A 127 -15.68 5.15 6.09
N ASP A 128 -15.75 6.33 5.47
CA ASP A 128 -15.00 6.61 4.26
C ASP A 128 -13.55 6.96 4.63
N ASP A 129 -12.66 5.97 4.51
CA ASP A 129 -11.21 6.14 4.71
C ASP A 129 -10.58 7.03 3.62
N ALA A 130 -11.36 7.46 2.61
CA ALA A 130 -10.92 8.39 1.58
C ALA A 130 -10.80 9.85 2.07
N ASP A 131 -10.96 10.12 3.36
CA ASP A 131 -10.69 11.44 3.96
C ASP A 131 -9.19 11.79 4.06
N TRP A 132 -8.27 10.95 3.56
CA TRP A 132 -6.85 11.30 3.46
C TRP A 132 -6.58 12.27 2.29
N ARG A 133 -6.52 13.55 2.68
CA ARG A 133 -6.41 14.79 1.88
C ARG A 133 -7.72 15.19 1.20
N ARG A 134 -8.63 15.78 1.99
CA ARG A 134 -9.28 17.00 1.48
C ARG A 134 -8.18 17.86 0.85
N VAL A 135 -8.30 18.14 -0.44
CA VAL A 135 -7.55 19.20 -1.12
C VAL A 135 -8.01 20.51 -0.48
N LYS A 136 -7.53 20.78 0.73
CA LYS A 136 -7.62 22.09 1.32
C LYS A 136 -6.43 22.88 0.80
N SER A 137 -6.74 24.02 0.20
CA SER A 137 -5.76 24.97 -0.27
C SER A 137 -4.77 25.34 0.85
N TRP A 138 -3.55 25.72 0.48
CA TRP A 138 -2.52 26.16 1.43
C TRP A 138 -3.02 27.28 2.37
N GLU A 139 -3.96 28.11 1.90
CA GLU A 139 -4.59 29.20 2.65
C GLU A 139 -5.51 28.70 3.79
N GLU A 140 -6.25 27.61 3.58
CA GLU A 140 -7.11 27.02 4.61
C GLU A 140 -6.33 26.35 5.75
N ARG A 141 -5.05 26.04 5.54
CA ARG A 141 -4.15 25.51 6.60
C ARG A 141 -3.49 26.61 7.42
N ASN A 142 -3.27 27.80 6.84
CA ASN A 142 -2.54 28.90 7.50
C ASN A 142 -3.45 30.05 7.98
N GLY A 143 -4.72 30.06 7.59
CA GLY A 143 -5.71 31.07 8.02
C GLY A 143 -6.15 30.98 9.49
N ALA A 144 -5.74 29.95 10.25
CA ALA A 144 -6.08 29.80 11.67
C ALA A 144 -5.05 30.41 12.65
N VAL A 145 -4.01 31.10 12.15
CA VAL A 145 -2.93 31.68 12.99
C VAL A 145 -2.96 33.21 13.04
N HIS A 146 -3.93 33.89 12.39
CA HIS A 146 -4.03 35.36 12.41
C HIS A 146 -5.38 35.93 12.86
N SER A 147 -6.13 35.19 13.66
CA SER A 147 -7.25 35.76 14.41
C SER A 147 -7.26 35.25 15.85
N ALA A 148 -6.29 35.74 16.62
CA ALA A 148 -6.35 35.93 18.07
C ALA A 148 -5.34 37.03 18.45
#